data_AF-S8DQM6-F1
#
_entry.id   AF-S8DQM6-F1
#
_cell.length_a   1.000
_cell.length_b   1.000
_cell.length_c   1.000
_cell.angle_alpha   90.00
_cell.angle_beta   90.00
_cell.angle_gamma   90.00
#
_symmetry.space_group_name_H-M   'P 1'
#
loop_
_entity.id
_entity.type
_entity.pdbx_description
1 polymer ?
#
loop_
_entity_poly.entity_id
_entity_poly.type
_entity_poly.pdbx_seq_one_letter_code
_entity_poly.pdbx_strand_id
1 'polypeptide(L)'
;MRLMFETVGRRLSWFKSTRGLTRGLRDVIYGHRQRYLSRVIHRDISEKNVVLSDDTTTCFVGCLLDLDYGFNWREFLKRAGWEVSEVSWKRYVEEYDCSLPERMRPVPPERDIPLMGLANEDGLNDDAILLIREVSLAQTKMGERMVRIMALSDITVAEF
;
A
#
# COMPACT_ATOMS: atom_id res chain seq x y z
N MET A 1 -22.13 7.00 -2.37
CA MET A 1 -21.95 6.51 -0.99
C MET A 1 -21.08 7.50 -0.24
N ARG A 2 -21.37 7.85 1.03
CA ARG A 2 -20.53 8.76 1.84
C ARG A 2 -19.92 7.97 2.99
N LEU A 3 -18.60 7.88 3.03
CA LEU A 3 -17.85 7.30 4.13
C LEU A 3 -17.36 8.43 5.04
N MET A 4 -17.53 8.29 6.35
CA MET A 4 -16.96 9.17 7.36
C MET A 4 -15.95 8.39 8.17
N PHE A 5 -14.74 8.93 8.29
CA PHE A 5 -13.67 8.39 9.12
C PHE A 5 -13.34 9.40 10.22
N GLU A 6 -12.85 8.90 11.35
CA GLU A 6 -12.24 9.76 12.36
C GLU A 6 -10.99 10.45 11.79
N THR A 7 -10.69 11.67 12.25
CA THR A 7 -9.50 12.39 11.79
C THR A 7 -8.27 11.75 12.42
N VAL A 8 -7.65 10.80 11.70
CA VAL A 8 -6.55 9.97 12.19
C VAL A 8 -5.17 10.65 12.11
N GLY A 9 -5.07 11.91 11.70
CA GLY A 9 -3.77 12.61 11.69
C GLY A 9 -3.69 13.85 10.82
N ARG A 10 -2.45 14.21 10.48
CA ARG A 10 -2.09 15.42 9.72
C ARG A 10 -1.59 15.07 8.33
N ARG A 11 -1.73 15.99 7.38
CA ARG A 11 -1.23 15.80 6.01
C ARG A 11 0.30 15.72 6.01
N LEU A 12 0.87 15.03 5.02
CA LEU A 12 2.31 14.87 4.90
C LEU A 12 3.06 16.21 4.89
N SER A 13 2.54 17.25 4.24
CA SER A 13 3.13 18.60 4.24
C SER A 13 3.19 19.30 5.60
N TRP A 14 2.46 18.79 6.59
CA TRP A 14 2.35 19.38 7.93
C TRP A 14 3.25 18.62 8.92
N PHE A 15 4.31 17.97 8.42
CA PHE A 15 5.29 17.26 9.25
C PHE A 15 5.99 18.23 10.21
N LYS A 16 6.20 17.80 11.46
CA LYS A 16 6.89 18.60 12.49
C LYS A 16 8.40 18.39 12.51
N SER A 17 8.88 17.31 11.91
CA SER A 17 10.30 16.96 11.89
C SER A 17 10.64 16.07 10.70
N THR A 18 11.88 16.16 10.23
CA THR A 18 12.41 15.27 9.19
C THR A 18 12.28 13.80 9.59
N ARG A 19 12.45 13.48 10.88
CA ARG A 19 12.26 12.12 11.41
C ARG A 19 10.81 11.62 11.24
N GLY A 20 9.82 12.47 11.49
CA GLY A 20 8.41 12.13 11.29
C GLY A 20 8.10 11.92 9.81
N LEU A 21 8.63 12.78 8.94
CA LEU A 21 8.50 12.66 7.50
C LEU A 21 9.09 11.34 6.97
N THR A 22 10.33 11.02 7.34
CA THR A 22 11.00 9.79 6.86
C THR A 22 10.31 8.52 7.37
N ARG A 23 9.87 8.50 8.63
CA ARG A 23 9.08 7.39 9.18
C ARG A 23 7.74 7.24 8.46
N GLY A 24 7.03 8.35 8.25
CA GLY A 24 5.76 8.33 7.52
C GLY A 24 5.89 7.80 6.08
N LEU A 25 6.89 8.27 5.33
CA LEU A 25 7.17 7.80 3.97
C LEU A 25 7.55 6.31 3.94
N ARG A 26 8.38 5.86 4.89
CA ARG A 26 8.71 4.45 5.07
C ARG A 26 7.42 3.63 5.25
N ASP A 27 6.54 4.04 6.15
CA ASP A 27 5.32 3.33 6.48
C ASP A 27 4.34 3.31 5.29
N VAL A 28 4.27 4.38 4.49
CA VAL A 28 3.52 4.44 3.23
C VAL A 28 4.03 3.42 2.21
N ILE A 29 5.35 3.28 2.06
CA ILE A 29 5.94 2.27 1.15
C ILE A 29 5.54 0.86 1.60
N TYR A 30 5.58 0.60 2.91
CA TYR A 30 5.11 -0.68 3.46
C TYR A 30 3.62 -0.90 3.22
N GLY A 31 2.78 0.09 3.52
CA GLY A 31 1.34 0.02 3.28
C GLY A 31 1.01 -0.24 1.80
N HIS A 32 1.75 0.39 0.89
CA HIS A 32 1.63 0.13 -0.55
C HIS A 32 2.07 -1.30 -0.92
N ARG A 33 3.16 -1.82 -0.34
CA ARG A 33 3.58 -3.22 -0.55
C ARG A 33 2.50 -4.20 -0.10
N GLN A 34 1.89 -3.99 1.08
CA GLN A 34 0.82 -4.85 1.57
C GLN A 34 -0.39 -4.83 0.63
N ARG A 35 -0.74 -3.67 0.07
CA ARG A 35 -1.78 -3.54 -0.96
C ARG A 35 -1.43 -4.28 -2.25
N TYR A 36 -0.20 -4.14 -2.71
CA TYR A 36 0.27 -4.84 -3.90
C TYR A 36 0.14 -6.36 -3.75
N LEU A 37 0.52 -6.90 -2.58
CA LEU A 37 0.35 -8.31 -2.23
C LEU A 37 -1.14 -8.71 -2.15
N SER A 38 -2.01 -7.80 -1.72
CA SER A 38 -3.48 -7.97 -1.79
C SER A 38 -4.09 -7.67 -3.17
N ARG A 39 -3.23 -7.56 -4.19
CA ARG A 39 -3.56 -7.39 -5.63
C ARG A 39 -3.91 -5.97 -6.06
N VAL A 40 -3.83 -5.00 -5.16
CA VAL A 40 -4.22 -3.60 -5.43
C VAL A 40 -2.98 -2.73 -5.64
N ILE A 41 -2.94 -2.03 -6.76
CA ILE A 41 -1.96 -0.96 -7.04
C ILE A 41 -2.66 0.38 -6.85
N HIS A 42 -2.09 1.26 -6.04
CA HIS A 42 -2.73 2.51 -5.62
C HIS A 42 -2.72 3.61 -6.69
N ARG A 43 -1.63 3.70 -7.45
CA ARG A 43 -1.31 4.70 -8.49
C ARG A 43 -1.21 6.17 -8.03
N ASP A 44 -1.93 6.61 -7.01
CA ASP A 44 -1.83 7.99 -6.50
C ASP A 44 -1.11 8.07 -5.14
N ILE A 45 0.21 7.90 -5.17
CA ILE A 45 1.08 8.12 -4.01
C ILE A 45 1.52 9.58 -4.03
N SER A 46 0.65 10.46 -3.53
CA SER A 46 0.89 11.90 -3.45
C SER A 46 0.77 12.44 -2.03
N GLU A 47 1.25 13.66 -1.81
CA GLU A 47 1.17 14.37 -0.53
C GLU A 47 -0.26 14.45 0.04
N LYS A 48 -1.27 14.49 -0.85
CA LYS A 48 -2.69 14.59 -0.47
C LYS A 48 -3.23 13.30 0.13
N ASN A 49 -2.68 12.16 -0.29
CA ASN A 49 -3.13 10.83 0.10
C ASN A 49 -2.29 10.24 1.23
N VAL A 50 -1.26 10.93 1.68
CA VAL A 50 -0.44 10.51 2.81
C VAL A 50 -0.82 11.30 4.07
N VAL A 51 -1.19 10.55 5.11
CA VAL A 51 -1.48 11.08 6.44
C VAL A 51 -0.46 10.57 7.44
N LEU A 52 0.02 11.47 8.29
CA LEU A 52 0.87 11.21 9.44
C LEU A 52 -0.01 11.12 10.69
N SER A 53 -0.02 9.96 11.34
CA SER A 53 -0.69 9.72 12.60
C SER A 53 -0.05 10.57 13.71
N ASP A 54 -0.90 11.23 14.49
CA ASP A 54 -0.49 11.88 15.75
C ASP A 54 -0.58 10.91 16.95
N ASP A 55 -1.11 9.72 16.72
CA ASP A 55 -1.28 8.71 17.75
C ASP A 55 0.05 8.02 18.06
N THR A 56 0.61 8.34 19.22
CA THR A 56 1.84 7.77 19.74
C THR A 56 1.70 6.32 20.22
N THR A 57 0.48 5.79 20.30
CA THR A 57 0.23 4.39 20.68
C THR A 57 0.41 3.43 19.50
N THR A 58 0.46 3.96 18.28
CA THR A 58 0.63 3.15 17.07
C THR A 58 2.09 3.02 16.67
N CYS A 59 2.50 1.84 16.20
CA CYS A 59 3.85 1.62 15.67
C CYS A 59 4.04 2.25 14.28
N PHE A 60 2.95 2.63 13.60
CA PHE A 60 2.94 3.23 12.28
C PHE A 60 2.61 4.71 12.35
N VAL A 61 3.54 5.53 11.88
CA VAL A 61 3.39 6.99 11.78
C VAL A 61 2.73 7.38 10.47
N GLY A 62 2.95 6.63 9.37
CA GLY A 62 2.39 6.95 8.05
C GLY A 62 1.28 6.04 7.59
N CYS A 63 0.24 6.61 6.98
CA CYS A 63 -0.84 5.89 6.33
C CYS A 63 -1.08 6.44 4.91
N LEU A 64 -1.34 5.54 3.97
CA LEU A 64 -1.72 5.87 2.60
C LEU A 64 -3.24 5.70 2.46
N LEU A 65 -3.94 6.76 2.07
CA LEU A 65 -5.39 6.83 1.92
C LEU A 65 -5.80 6.87 0.46
N ASP A 66 -7.10 6.82 0.20
CA ASP A 66 -7.74 7.05 -1.11
C ASP A 66 -7.40 6.03 -2.19
N LEU A 67 -8.33 5.10 -2.46
CA LEU A 67 -8.17 4.06 -3.48
C LEU A 67 -8.96 4.35 -4.75
N ASP A 68 -9.43 5.58 -4.97
CA ASP A 68 -10.27 5.90 -6.13
C ASP A 68 -9.51 5.72 -7.45
N TYR A 69 -8.19 5.95 -7.45
CA TYR A 69 -7.30 5.62 -8.58
C TYR A 69 -6.71 4.21 -8.52
N GLY A 70 -7.04 3.42 -7.50
CA GLY A 70 -6.52 2.08 -7.33
C GLY A 70 -7.05 1.11 -8.39
N PHE A 71 -6.27 0.08 -8.71
CA PHE A 71 -6.76 -1.01 -9.57
C PHE A 71 -6.21 -2.37 -9.15
N ASN A 72 -6.94 -3.43 -9.53
CA ASN A 72 -6.53 -4.81 -9.30
C ASN A 72 -5.68 -5.31 -10.46
N TRP A 73 -4.40 -5.59 -10.21
CA TRP A 73 -3.46 -5.98 -11.28
C TRP A 73 -3.76 -7.37 -11.85
N ARG A 74 -4.36 -8.28 -11.06
CA ARG A 74 -4.76 -9.61 -11.53
C ARG A 74 -5.96 -9.55 -12.47
N GLU A 75 -6.96 -8.75 -12.12
CA GLU A 75 -8.12 -8.54 -13.00
C GLU A 75 -7.73 -7.81 -14.29
N PHE A 76 -6.79 -6.87 -14.19
CA PHE A 76 -6.19 -6.23 -15.35
C PHE A 76 -5.54 -7.24 -16.30
N LEU A 77 -4.66 -8.13 -15.80
CA LEU A 77 -4.04 -9.18 -16.62
C LEU A 77 -5.07 -10.09 -17.29
N LYS A 78 -6.08 -10.51 -16.53
CA LYS A 78 -7.16 -11.35 -17.05
C LYS A 78 -7.88 -10.68 -18.22
N ARG A 79 -8.19 -9.38 -18.11
CA ARG A 79 -8.83 -8.59 -19.18
C ARG A 79 -7.92 -8.39 -20.38
N ALA A 80 -6.61 -8.30 -20.16
CA ALA A 80 -5.61 -8.22 -21.21
C ALA A 80 -5.38 -9.57 -21.93
N GLY A 81 -6.01 -10.67 -21.49
CA GLY A 81 -5.84 -12.00 -22.06
C GLY A 81 -4.58 -12.73 -21.59
N TRP A 82 -3.95 -12.27 -20.52
CA TRP A 82 -2.76 -12.88 -19.94
C TRP A 82 -3.13 -13.89 -18.85
N GLU A 83 -2.26 -14.89 -18.65
CA GLU A 83 -2.35 -15.77 -17.51
C GLU A 83 -2.23 -14.97 -16.20
N VAL A 84 -3.12 -15.23 -15.23
CA VAL A 84 -3.15 -14.52 -13.95
C VAL A 84 -2.10 -15.09 -12.99
N SER A 85 -0.84 -14.75 -13.23
CA SER A 85 0.30 -15.14 -12.39
C SER A 85 1.23 -13.95 -12.14
N GLU A 86 2.03 -14.01 -11.08
CA GLU A 86 3.03 -12.97 -10.79
C GLU A 86 4.14 -12.95 -11.85
N VAL A 87 4.45 -14.10 -12.44
CA VAL A 87 5.43 -14.21 -13.53
C VAL A 87 4.94 -13.47 -14.77
N SER A 88 3.66 -13.67 -15.14
CA SER A 88 3.02 -12.96 -16.24
C SER A 88 2.91 -11.46 -15.98
N TRP A 89 2.64 -11.06 -14.73
CA TRP A 89 2.63 -9.64 -14.33
C TRP A 89 4.01 -8.99 -14.53
N LYS A 90 5.07 -9.62 -14.03
CA LYS A 90 6.44 -9.12 -14.20
C LYS A 90 6.80 -8.98 -15.68
N ARG A 91 6.51 -10.01 -16.49
CA ARG A 91 6.78 -9.98 -17.93
C ARG A 91 5.99 -8.89 -18.65
N TYR A 92 4.72 -8.70 -18.30
CA TYR A 92 3.88 -7.63 -18.85
C TYR A 92 4.49 -6.25 -18.56
N VAL A 93 4.92 -6.01 -17.31
CA VAL A 93 5.55 -4.74 -16.91
C VAL A 93 6.86 -4.52 -17.65
N GLU A 94 7.72 -5.54 -17.75
CA GLU A 94 8.97 -5.47 -18.50
C GLU A 94 8.77 -5.13 -19.98
N GLU A 95 7.80 -5.76 -20.64
CA GLU A 95 7.47 -5.49 -22.04
C GLU A 95 6.92 -4.07 -22.23
N TYR A 96 6.04 -3.64 -21.32
CA TYR A 96 5.51 -2.28 -21.31
C TYR A 96 6.62 -1.24 -21.10
N ASP A 97 7.51 -1.46 -20.13
CA ASP A 97 8.64 -0.57 -19.84
C ASP A 97 9.61 -0.48 -21.03
N CYS A 98 9.86 -1.58 -21.73
CA CYS A 98 10.66 -1.59 -22.97
C CYS A 98 10.01 -0.80 -24.12
N SER A 99 8.68 -0.62 -24.09
CA SER A 99 7.95 0.13 -25.11
C SER A 99 7.98 1.65 -24.89
N LEU A 100 8.39 2.11 -23.70
CA LEU A 100 8.41 3.54 -23.37
C LEU A 100 9.57 4.28 -24.06
N PRO A 101 9.35 5.54 -24.50
CA PRO A 101 10.34 6.30 -25.26
C PRO A 101 11.55 6.79 -24.43
N GLU A 102 11.46 6.81 -23.10
CA GLU A 102 12.55 7.24 -22.22
C GLU A 102 13.28 6.05 -21.59
N ARG A 103 14.62 6.07 -21.62
CA ARG A 103 15.45 5.09 -20.90
C ARG A 103 15.21 5.22 -19.40
N MET A 104 14.61 4.19 -18.81
CA MET A 104 14.30 4.12 -17.40
C MET A 104 15.52 4.29 -16.49
N ARG A 105 15.27 4.80 -15.28
CA ARG A 105 16.17 4.63 -14.15
C ARG A 105 16.34 3.12 -13.89
N PRO A 106 17.56 2.58 -13.81
CA PRO A 106 17.77 1.16 -13.59
C PRO A 106 17.04 0.70 -12.32
N VAL A 107 16.35 -0.44 -12.41
CA VAL A 107 15.71 -1.09 -11.26
C VAL A 107 16.79 -1.29 -10.19
N PRO A 108 16.59 -0.78 -8.96
CA PRO A 108 17.51 -1.06 -7.87
C PRO A 108 17.66 -2.58 -7.69
N PRO A 109 18.85 -3.10 -7.41
CA PRO A 109 19.03 -4.53 -7.18
C PRO A 109 18.02 -5.01 -6.12
N GLU A 110 17.40 -6.17 -6.35
CA GLU A 110 16.49 -6.79 -5.38
C GLU A 110 17.25 -6.92 -4.05
N ARG A 111 16.80 -6.15 -3.06
CA ARG A 111 17.24 -6.28 -1.67
C ARG A 111 16.07 -6.85 -0.90
N ASP A 112 16.33 -7.86 -0.09
CA ASP A 112 15.38 -8.31 0.90
C ASP A 112 15.12 -7.16 1.87
N ILE A 113 13.99 -6.48 1.66
CA ILE A 113 13.52 -5.46 2.60
C ILE A 113 12.93 -6.24 3.78
N PRO A 114 13.53 -6.15 4.98
CA PRO A 114 13.06 -6.88 6.15
C PRO A 114 11.58 -6.56 6.41
N LEU A 115 10.83 -7.56 6.87
CA LEU A 115 9.52 -7.29 7.47
C LEU A 115 9.73 -6.36 8.67
N MET A 116 9.08 -5.20 8.66
CA MET A 116 9.18 -4.25 9.77
C MET A 116 8.59 -4.88 11.03
N GLY A 117 9.30 -4.77 12.15
CA GLY A 117 9.01 -5.44 13.43
C GLY A 117 9.93 -6.61 13.79
N LEU A 118 10.85 -7.01 12.90
CA LEU A 118 11.90 -8.02 13.19
C LEU A 118 13.32 -7.41 13.30
N ALA A 119 13.48 -6.12 13.04
CA ALA A 119 14.74 -5.45 13.30
C ALA A 119 14.80 -5.13 14.78
N ASN A 120 15.85 -5.64 15.44
CA ASN A 120 16.27 -5.31 16.80
C ASN A 120 16.28 -3.78 16.98
N GLU A 121 15.15 -3.21 17.42
CA GLU A 121 15.15 -1.92 18.09
C GLU A 121 15.12 -2.25 19.58
N ASP A 122 16.23 -1.94 20.24
CA ASP A 122 16.39 -2.04 21.68
C ASP A 122 15.18 -1.38 22.37
N GLY A 123 14.24 -2.20 22.87
CA GLY A 123 13.13 -1.73 23.70
C GLY A 123 11.69 -2.07 23.30
N LEU A 124 11.42 -2.87 22.26
CA LEU A 124 10.06 -3.39 22.01
C LEU A 124 9.91 -4.81 22.55
N ASN A 125 9.04 -4.98 23.55
CA ASN A 125 8.67 -6.28 24.14
C ASN A 125 7.99 -7.17 23.07
N ASP A 126 8.16 -8.49 23.19
CA ASP A 126 7.60 -9.52 22.30
C ASP A 126 6.07 -9.36 22.11
N ASP A 127 5.37 -8.84 23.12
CA ASP A 127 3.94 -8.52 23.05
C ASP A 127 3.61 -7.44 22.00
N ALA A 128 4.47 -6.43 21.83
CA ALA A 128 4.28 -5.38 20.82
C ALA A 128 4.52 -5.92 19.41
N ILE A 129 5.45 -6.87 19.26
CA ILE A 129 5.71 -7.56 17.99
C ILE A 129 4.51 -8.43 17.61
N LEU A 130 3.91 -9.12 18.58
CA LEU A 130 2.70 -9.91 18.39
C LEU A 130 1.53 -9.01 17.96
N LEU A 131 1.35 -7.87 18.62
CA LEU A 131 0.32 -6.89 18.31
C LEU A 131 0.47 -6.33 16.88
N ILE A 132 1.69 -6.01 16.45
CA ILE A 132 1.95 -5.55 15.07
C ILE A 132 1.55 -6.62 14.05
N ARG A 133 1.88 -7.89 14.33
CA ARG A 133 1.48 -9.01 13.47
C ARG A 133 -0.04 -9.16 13.43
N GLU A 134 -0.71 -9.09 14.56
CA GLU A 134 -2.17 -9.18 14.65
C GLU A 134 -2.87 -8.01 13.94
N VAL A 135 -2.40 -6.78 14.14
CA VAL A 135 -2.94 -5.59 13.47
C VAL A 135 -2.73 -5.66 11.95
N SER A 136 -1.56 -6.11 11.50
CA SER A 136 -1.27 -6.32 10.06
C SER A 136 -2.17 -7.42 9.46
N LEU A 137 -2.37 -8.53 10.18
CA LEU A 137 -3.31 -9.59 9.80
C LEU A 137 -4.76 -9.10 9.79
N ALA A 138 -5.15 -8.28 10.75
CA ALA A 138 -6.50 -7.70 10.84
C ALA A 138 -6.74 -6.69 9.72
N GLN A 139 -5.77 -5.84 9.39
CA GLN A 139 -5.84 -4.90 8.26
C GLN A 139 -5.92 -5.63 6.93
N THR A 140 -5.18 -6.73 6.78
CA THR A 140 -5.25 -7.60 5.59
C THR A 140 -6.64 -8.22 5.48
N LYS A 141 -7.16 -8.80 6.58
CA LYS A 141 -8.52 -9.37 6.62
C LYS A 141 -9.61 -8.33 6.39
N MET A 142 -9.47 -7.11 6.93
CA MET A 142 -10.41 -6.01 6.67
C MET A 142 -10.33 -5.54 5.22
N GLY A 143 -9.13 -5.43 4.65
CA GLY A 143 -8.92 -5.12 3.24
C GLY A 143 -9.58 -6.16 2.33
N GLU A 144 -9.38 -7.45 2.62
CA GLU A 144 -10.05 -8.56 1.92
C GLU A 144 -11.57 -8.52 2.09
N ARG A 145 -12.07 -8.22 3.30
CA ARG A 145 -13.51 -8.06 3.55
C ARG A 145 -14.08 -6.89 2.78
N MET A 146 -13.37 -5.77 2.70
CA MET A 146 -13.81 -4.56 2.02
C MET A 146 -13.79 -4.74 0.51
N VAL A 147 -12.74 -5.36 -0.05
CA VAL A 147 -12.69 -5.79 -1.46
C VAL A 147 -13.82 -6.76 -1.77
N ARG A 148 -14.11 -7.70 -0.87
CA ARG A 148 -15.22 -8.66 -1.04
C ARG A 148 -16.59 -8.00 -0.94
N ILE A 149 -16.78 -7.01 -0.06
CA ILE A 149 -18.02 -6.21 0.01
C ILE A 149 -18.18 -5.41 -1.29
N MET A 150 -17.12 -4.76 -1.77
CA MET A 150 -17.11 -4.02 -3.04
C MET A 150 -17.35 -4.93 -4.26
N ALA A 151 -16.93 -6.20 -4.20
CA ALA A 151 -17.16 -7.20 -5.25
C ALA A 151 -18.53 -7.91 -5.18
N LEU A 152 -19.20 -7.90 -4.01
CA LEU A 152 -20.53 -8.51 -3.81
C LEU A 152 -21.67 -7.50 -3.99
N SER A 153 -21.40 -6.21 -3.84
CA SER A 153 -22.22 -5.17 -4.45
C SER A 153 -21.82 -5.09 -5.92
N ASP A 154 -22.71 -5.39 -6.87
CA ASP A 154 -22.50 -5.14 -8.30
C ASP A 154 -22.31 -3.63 -8.59
N ILE A 155 -21.19 -3.06 -8.12
CA ILE A 155 -20.75 -1.73 -8.51
C ILE A 155 -20.11 -1.93 -9.88
N THR A 156 -20.98 -1.89 -10.88
CA THR A 156 -20.62 -1.46 -12.21
C THR A 156 -19.83 -0.16 -12.06
N VAL A 157 -18.54 -0.21 -12.36
CA VAL A 157 -17.78 0.99 -12.71
C VAL A 157 -18.37 1.43 -14.04
N ALA A 158 -19.47 2.17 -13.95
CA ALA A 158 -20.01 2.91 -15.08
C ALA A 158 -18.94 3.89 -15.53
N GLU A 159 -18.73 3.87 -16.84
CA GLU A 159 -17.97 4.81 -17.67
C GLU A 159 -17.74 6.17 -17.01
N PHE A 160 -16.48 6.60 -16.88
CA PHE A 160 -15.90 7.85 -17.39
C PHE A 160 -14.39 7.88 -17.08
#